data_AF-A0AAU2EMA0-F1
#
_entry.id   AF-A0AAU2EMA0-F1
#
_cell.length_a   1.000
_cell.length_b   1.000
_cell.length_c   1.000
_cell.angle_alpha   90.00
_cell.angle_beta   90.00
_cell.angle_gamma   90.00
#
_symmetry.space_group_name_H-M   'P 1'
#
loop_
_entity.id
_entity.type
_entity.pdbx_description
1 polymer ?
#
loop_
_entity_poly.entity_id
_entity_poly.type
_entity_poly.pdbx_seq_one_letter_code
_entity_poly.pdbx_strand_id
1 'polypeptide(L)'
;MRQARRRIGPDPLALLFDQLKGCTATAETLGPWWRGLRTVAWDGTTLKVADSPANAAFFGYYQARRAATYPLVRLTPLVECGSRALVDPVTGPITDSEKSQDRQLCVALQPGMPHLADRGSAGLELMRQAAGTGAHLLWRINTGRVLPAVEVLDGGSWLSMVSTPTGPNQLVRWIAGPPATINNPRPAARRGTAPTGSPAPARRAYP
;
A
#
# COMPACT_ATOMS: atom_id res chain seq x y z
N MET A 1 18.90 -16.56 25.22
CA MET A 1 18.83 -16.40 23.74
C MET A 1 19.92 -15.51 23.10
N ARG A 2 20.47 -14.48 23.78
CA ARG A 2 21.45 -13.53 23.19
C ARG A 2 22.77 -14.18 22.72
N GLN A 3 23.27 -15.18 23.47
CA GLN A 3 24.55 -15.85 23.19
C GLN A 3 24.47 -16.78 21.97
N ALA A 4 23.34 -17.48 21.79
CA ALA A 4 23.10 -18.33 20.61
C ALA A 4 22.99 -17.49 19.32
N ARG A 5 22.26 -16.37 19.35
CA ARG A 5 22.16 -15.46 18.19
C ARG A 5 23.52 -14.86 17.79
N ARG A 6 24.39 -14.54 18.76
CA ARG A 6 25.76 -14.07 18.48
C ARG A 6 26.65 -15.13 17.83
N ARG A 7 26.44 -16.42 18.13
CA ARG A 7 27.22 -17.51 17.55
C ARG A 7 26.79 -17.87 16.13
N ILE A 8 25.49 -17.79 15.85
CA ILE A 8 24.91 -18.19 14.56
C ILE A 8 25.05 -17.08 13.51
N GLY A 9 25.03 -15.81 13.92
CA GLY A 9 25.07 -14.68 12.99
C GLY A 9 23.77 -14.50 12.19
N PRO A 10 23.71 -13.52 11.27
CA PRO A 10 22.52 -13.22 10.49
C PRO A 10 22.31 -14.20 9.31
N ASP A 11 23.37 -14.75 8.73
CA ASP A 11 23.28 -15.50 7.46
C ASP A 11 22.34 -16.71 7.53
N PRO A 12 22.34 -17.55 8.59
CA PRO A 12 21.42 -18.67 8.67
C PRO A 12 19.95 -18.22 8.82
N LEU A 13 19.71 -17.05 9.44
CA LEU A 13 18.37 -16.48 9.54
C LEU A 13 17.91 -15.90 8.20
N ALA A 14 18.82 -15.29 7.43
CA ALA A 14 18.54 -14.83 6.08
C ALA A 14 18.18 -16.00 5.17
N LEU A 15 18.97 -17.08 5.21
CA LEU A 15 18.67 -18.31 4.47
C LEU A 15 17.31 -18.90 4.85
N LEU A 16 17.03 -19.04 6.16
CA LEU A 16 15.74 -19.54 6.61
C LEU A 16 14.59 -18.64 6.15
N PHE A 17 14.77 -17.32 6.21
CA PHE A 17 13.76 -16.38 5.73
C PHE A 17 13.52 -16.55 4.22
N ASP A 18 14.58 -16.63 3.41
CA ASP A 18 14.45 -16.80 1.96
C ASP A 18 13.80 -18.13 1.57
N GLN A 19 13.91 -19.17 2.41
CA GLN A 19 13.20 -20.44 2.21
C GLN A 19 11.72 -20.37 2.59
N LEU A 20 11.35 -19.49 3.53
CA LEU A 20 9.99 -19.42 4.08
C LEU A 20 9.15 -18.28 3.52
N LYS A 21 9.77 -17.24 2.95
CA LYS A 21 9.06 -16.11 2.35
C LYS A 21 8.26 -16.57 1.14
N GLY A 22 7.17 -15.86 0.87
CA GLY A 22 6.27 -16.15 -0.23
C GLY A 22 4.82 -16.20 0.20
N CYS A 23 3.95 -16.49 -0.75
CA CYS A 23 2.53 -16.70 -0.50
C CYS A 23 2.32 -18.09 0.11
N THR A 24 1.73 -18.16 1.30
CA THR A 24 1.55 -19.43 2.04
C THR A 24 0.09 -19.83 2.17
N ALA A 25 -0.85 -19.02 1.70
CA ALA A 25 -2.26 -19.34 1.75
C ALA A 25 -2.57 -20.66 1.03
N THR A 26 -3.31 -21.51 1.71
CA THR A 26 -3.92 -22.75 1.23
C THR A 26 -5.40 -22.54 0.90
N ALA A 27 -6.05 -23.52 0.28
CA ALA A 27 -7.49 -23.44 -0.03
C ALA A 27 -8.39 -23.20 1.20
N GLU A 28 -7.91 -23.55 2.40
CA GLU A 28 -8.62 -23.34 3.68
C GLU A 28 -8.37 -21.95 4.27
N THR A 29 -7.40 -21.20 3.73
CA THR A 29 -7.05 -19.86 4.23
C THR A 29 -8.12 -18.86 3.81
N LEU A 30 -8.71 -18.17 4.78
CA LEU A 30 -9.74 -17.15 4.53
C LEU A 30 -9.13 -15.80 4.12
N GLY A 31 -9.64 -15.21 3.04
CA GLY A 31 -9.31 -13.85 2.60
C GLY A 31 -8.11 -13.59 1.66
N PRO A 32 -7.28 -14.57 1.21
CA PRO A 32 -6.16 -14.31 0.29
C PRO A 32 -6.57 -14.28 -1.19
N TRP A 33 -7.81 -14.66 -1.54
CA TRP A 33 -8.32 -14.57 -2.90
C TRP A 33 -9.52 -13.63 -3.01
N TRP A 34 -9.50 -12.83 -4.07
CA TRP A 34 -10.65 -12.06 -4.53
C TRP A 34 -10.92 -12.43 -6.00
N ARG A 35 -12.09 -13.02 -6.28
CA ARG A 35 -12.47 -13.48 -7.64
C ARG A 35 -11.40 -14.39 -8.30
N GLY A 36 -10.79 -15.28 -7.52
CA GLY A 36 -9.73 -16.18 -8.00
C GLY A 36 -8.34 -15.56 -8.11
N LEU A 37 -8.20 -14.25 -7.85
CA LEU A 37 -6.93 -13.52 -7.90
C LEU A 37 -6.33 -13.42 -6.49
N ARG A 38 -5.02 -13.65 -6.35
CA ARG A 38 -4.34 -13.69 -5.04
C ARG A 38 -3.98 -12.29 -4.57
N THR A 39 -4.59 -11.80 -3.51
CA THR A 39 -4.45 -10.42 -3.05
C THR A 39 -3.17 -10.22 -2.24
N VAL A 40 -2.42 -9.18 -2.61
CA VAL A 40 -1.19 -8.78 -1.91
C VAL A 40 -1.22 -7.29 -1.60
N ALA A 41 -0.50 -6.85 -0.58
CA ALA A 41 -0.42 -5.44 -0.21
C ALA A 41 0.99 -5.08 0.25
N TRP A 42 1.42 -3.85 0.00
CA TRP A 42 2.57 -3.28 0.69
C TRP A 42 2.20 -2.04 1.50
N ASP A 43 2.96 -1.75 2.55
CA ASP A 43 2.86 -0.51 3.32
C ASP A 43 4.18 -0.20 4.02
N GLY A 44 4.61 1.05 4.00
CA GLY A 44 5.87 1.48 4.62
C GLY A 44 5.77 1.52 6.14
N THR A 45 6.78 0.98 6.83
CA THR A 45 6.91 1.09 8.28
C THR A 45 8.37 1.31 8.71
N THR A 46 8.58 1.47 10.02
CA THR A 46 9.93 1.59 10.60
C THR A 46 10.10 0.65 11.78
N LEU A 47 11.28 0.06 11.89
CA LEU A 47 11.66 -0.82 12.99
C LEU A 47 12.81 -0.21 13.79
N LYS A 48 12.71 -0.28 15.10
CA LYS A 48 13.79 0.15 16.02
C LYS A 48 14.87 -0.91 16.04
N VAL A 49 16.13 -0.48 15.97
CA VAL A 49 17.28 -1.36 16.19
C VAL A 49 18.08 -0.91 17.39
N ALA A 50 18.91 -1.82 17.90
CA ALA A 50 19.79 -1.51 19.03
C ALA A 50 20.72 -0.34 18.67
N ASP A 51 20.86 0.61 19.59
CA ASP A 51 21.80 1.71 19.43
C ASP A 51 23.23 1.19 19.58
N SER A 52 23.88 0.98 18.45
CA SER A 52 25.27 0.57 18.34
C SER A 52 25.93 1.40 17.24
N PRO A 53 27.25 1.65 17.31
CA PRO A 53 27.94 2.45 16.30
C PRO A 53 27.68 1.98 14.86
N ALA A 54 27.65 0.66 14.62
CA ALA A 54 27.37 0.10 13.31
C ALA A 54 25.93 0.38 12.83
N ASN A 55 24.92 0.17 13.67
CA ASN A 55 23.53 0.44 13.32
C ASN A 55 23.26 1.95 13.13
N ALA A 56 23.86 2.79 13.99
CA ALA A 56 23.76 4.24 13.88
C ALA A 56 24.37 4.74 12.57
N ALA A 57 25.55 4.22 12.19
CA ALA A 57 26.23 4.59 10.96
C ALA A 57 25.47 4.15 9.69
N PHE A 58 24.87 2.96 9.70
CA PHE A 58 24.15 2.44 8.53
C PHE A 58 22.71 2.95 8.44
N PHE A 59 21.91 2.81 9.51
CA PHE A 59 20.48 3.09 9.46
C PHE A 59 20.11 4.54 9.76
N GLY A 60 20.90 5.24 10.57
CA GLY A 60 20.64 6.61 10.98
C GLY A 60 19.45 6.77 11.94
N TYR A 61 19.29 8.00 12.45
CA TYR A 61 18.21 8.39 13.36
C TYR A 61 17.18 9.21 12.61
N TYR A 62 15.90 8.98 12.90
CA TYR A 62 14.84 9.82 12.35
C TYR A 62 14.94 11.24 12.93
N GLN A 63 15.06 12.22 12.03
CA GLN A 63 15.15 13.63 12.37
C GLN A 63 13.80 14.30 12.09
N ALA A 64 13.12 14.69 13.16
CA ALA A 64 11.91 15.52 13.12
C ALA A 64 11.98 16.56 14.24
N ARG A 65 10.85 17.14 14.66
CA ARG A 65 10.81 18.10 15.78
C ARG A 65 11.42 17.55 17.09
N ARG A 66 11.38 16.22 17.27
CA ARG A 66 12.17 15.49 18.27
C ARG A 66 12.88 14.36 17.55
N ALA A 67 14.20 14.33 17.66
CA ALA A 67 15.01 13.27 17.09
C ALA A 67 14.70 11.93 17.78
N ALA A 68 14.74 10.83 17.03
CA ALA A 68 14.71 9.50 17.62
C ALA A 68 15.97 9.28 18.48
N THR A 69 15.82 8.56 19.59
CA THR A 69 16.94 8.18 20.49
C THR A 69 17.53 6.81 20.15
N TYR A 70 17.15 6.24 19.00
CA TYR A 70 17.58 4.95 18.49
C TYR A 70 17.59 4.99 16.95
N PRO A 71 18.50 4.25 16.29
CA PRO A 71 18.48 4.13 14.85
C PRO A 71 17.22 3.40 14.36
N LEU A 72 16.77 3.73 13.15
CA LEU A 72 15.56 3.16 12.54
C LEU A 72 15.84 2.51 11.19
N VAL A 73 15.38 1.28 11.04
CA VAL A 73 15.28 0.61 9.74
C VAL A 73 13.99 1.06 9.09
N ARG A 74 14.04 1.52 7.84
CA ARG A 74 12.86 1.63 6.99
C ARG A 74 12.57 0.26 6.36
N LEU A 75 11.33 -0.19 6.45
CA LEU A 75 10.86 -1.47 5.91
C LEU A 75 9.59 -1.25 5.11
N THR A 76 9.56 -1.72 3.88
CA THR A 76 8.33 -1.94 3.11
C THR A 76 8.20 -3.44 2.83
N PRO A 77 7.28 -4.15 3.50
CA PRO A 77 6.98 -5.54 3.20
C PRO A 77 5.85 -5.66 2.17
N LEU A 78 5.99 -6.57 1.21
CA LEU A 78 4.88 -7.13 0.45
C LEU A 78 4.33 -8.30 1.25
N VAL A 79 3.04 -8.24 1.56
CA VAL A 79 2.32 -9.27 2.30
C VAL A 79 1.21 -9.88 1.48
N GLU A 80 1.00 -11.17 1.65
CA GLU A 80 -0.21 -11.84 1.20
C GLU A 80 -1.36 -11.46 2.13
N CYS A 81 -2.44 -10.93 1.56
CA CYS A 81 -3.64 -10.61 2.32
C CYS A 81 -4.30 -11.91 2.84
N GLY A 82 -5.01 -11.88 3.97
CA GLY A 82 -5.58 -13.09 4.58
C GLY A 82 -4.56 -13.86 5.42
N SER A 83 -3.56 -14.50 4.81
CA SER A 83 -2.51 -15.27 5.52
C SER A 83 -1.55 -14.38 6.32
N ARG A 84 -1.36 -13.12 5.87
CA ARG A 84 -0.35 -12.17 6.36
C ARG A 84 1.08 -12.66 6.21
N ALA A 85 1.33 -13.62 5.32
CA ALA A 85 2.66 -14.09 5.01
C ALA A 85 3.49 -12.96 4.36
N LEU A 86 4.77 -12.88 4.73
CA LEU A 86 5.72 -11.99 4.07
C LEU A 86 6.12 -12.61 2.74
N VAL A 87 5.70 -11.98 1.65
CA VAL A 87 6.07 -12.41 0.29
C VAL A 87 7.50 -11.98 0.02
N ASP A 88 7.80 -10.70 0.22
CA ASP A 88 9.16 -10.18 0.15
C ASP A 88 9.25 -8.85 0.93
N PRO A 89 10.37 -8.54 1.60
CA PRO A 89 10.59 -7.24 2.20
C PRO A 89 11.72 -6.48 1.52
N VAL A 90 11.60 -5.16 1.48
CA VAL A 90 12.75 -4.27 1.22
C VAL A 90 13.05 -3.49 2.49
N THR A 91 14.31 -3.51 2.92
CA THR A 91 14.78 -2.79 4.10
C THR A 91 15.93 -1.87 3.77
N GLY A 92 16.07 -0.78 4.50
CA GLY A 92 17.18 0.16 4.32
C GLY A 92 17.27 1.22 5.42
N PRO A 93 18.20 2.17 5.27
CA PRO A 93 18.33 3.30 6.17
C PRO A 93 17.07 4.16 6.25
N ILE A 94 16.90 4.91 7.34
CA ILE A 94 15.75 5.82 7.51
C ILE A 94 15.70 6.93 6.46
N THR A 95 16.84 7.25 5.84
CA THR A 95 16.99 8.24 4.77
C THR A 95 16.45 7.74 3.43
N ASP A 96 16.25 6.43 3.28
CA ASP A 96 15.59 5.90 2.09
C ASP A 96 14.17 6.44 2.00
N SER A 97 13.71 6.67 0.77
CA SER A 97 12.32 6.98 0.52
C SER A 97 11.50 5.69 0.48
N GLU A 98 10.27 5.74 0.97
CA GLU A 98 9.32 4.63 0.80
C GLU A 98 9.16 4.26 -0.68
N LYS A 99 9.07 5.27 -1.55
CA LYS A 99 8.98 5.10 -3.01
C LYS A 99 10.18 4.38 -3.62
N SER A 100 11.39 4.49 -3.06
CA SER A 100 12.54 3.73 -3.56
C SER A 100 12.43 2.26 -3.18
N GLN A 101 11.85 1.95 -2.02
CA GLN A 101 11.59 0.56 -1.61
C GLN A 101 10.45 -0.06 -2.41
N ASP A 102 9.34 0.68 -2.62
CA ASP A 102 8.22 0.24 -3.46
C ASP A 102 8.68 -0.17 -4.88
N ARG A 103 9.59 0.62 -5.49
CA ARG A 103 10.15 0.30 -6.81
C ARG A 103 10.98 -0.97 -6.81
N GLN A 104 11.75 -1.23 -5.76
CA GLN A 104 12.51 -2.48 -5.64
C GLN A 104 11.55 -3.66 -5.48
N LEU A 105 10.49 -3.46 -4.70
CA LEU A 105 9.52 -4.49 -4.35
C LEU A 105 8.62 -4.90 -5.54
N CYS A 106 8.56 -4.09 -6.61
CA CYS A 106 7.85 -4.47 -7.84
C CYS A 106 8.31 -5.82 -8.40
N VAL A 107 9.57 -6.25 -8.20
CA VAL A 107 10.06 -7.55 -8.72
C VAL A 107 9.35 -8.75 -8.11
N ALA A 108 8.73 -8.59 -6.94
CA ALA A 108 7.96 -9.63 -6.26
C ALA A 108 6.50 -9.70 -6.71
N LEU A 109 6.02 -8.74 -7.51
CA LEU A 109 4.68 -8.76 -8.08
C LEU A 109 4.63 -9.71 -9.28
N GLN A 110 3.51 -10.42 -9.41
CA GLN A 110 3.30 -11.44 -10.44
C GLN A 110 1.93 -11.28 -11.12
N PRO A 111 1.75 -11.84 -12.33
CA PRO A 111 0.43 -11.95 -12.94
C PRO A 111 -0.58 -12.65 -12.02
N GLY A 112 -1.83 -12.19 -12.05
CA GLY A 112 -2.90 -12.75 -11.20
C GLY A 112 -2.92 -12.22 -9.77
N MET A 113 -2.07 -11.24 -9.43
CA MET A 113 -2.10 -10.55 -8.14
C MET A 113 -2.81 -9.19 -8.22
N PRO A 114 -3.92 -8.97 -7.52
CA PRO A 114 -4.43 -7.65 -7.21
C PRO A 114 -3.60 -7.08 -6.06
N HIS A 115 -2.80 -6.09 -6.38
CA HIS A 115 -1.90 -5.44 -5.46
C HIS A 115 -2.54 -4.17 -4.87
N LEU A 116 -2.68 -4.17 -3.55
CA LEU A 116 -3.25 -3.09 -2.76
C LEU A 116 -2.14 -2.15 -2.28
N ALA A 117 -2.32 -0.86 -2.53
CA ALA A 117 -1.43 0.16 -1.96
C ALA A 117 -2.17 1.42 -1.56
N ASP A 118 -1.57 2.10 -0.61
CA ASP A 118 -1.98 3.38 -0.07
C ASP A 118 -1.66 4.54 -1.07
N ARG A 119 -2.07 5.79 -0.73
CA ARG A 119 -1.89 6.96 -1.60
C ARG A 119 -0.45 7.42 -1.78
N GLY A 120 0.47 6.99 -0.92
CA GLY A 120 1.91 7.25 -0.97
C GLY A 120 2.58 6.63 -2.19
N SER A 121 2.11 5.46 -2.63
CA SER A 121 2.64 4.73 -3.79
C SER A 121 2.06 5.21 -5.14
N ALA A 122 1.03 6.05 -5.16
CA ALA A 122 0.26 6.43 -6.35
C ALA A 122 1.01 7.25 -7.44
N GLY A 123 2.34 7.23 -7.53
CA GLY A 123 3.08 7.89 -8.62
C GLY A 123 2.93 7.16 -9.96
N LEU A 124 2.85 7.90 -11.08
CA LEU A 124 2.66 7.28 -12.41
C LEU A 124 3.74 6.25 -12.75
N GLU A 125 5.02 6.60 -12.56
CA GLU A 125 6.13 5.69 -12.89
C GLU A 125 6.09 4.41 -12.06
N LEU A 126 5.76 4.50 -10.78
CA LEU A 126 5.64 3.35 -9.91
C LEU A 126 4.43 2.47 -10.30
N MET A 127 3.29 3.09 -10.65
CA MET A 127 2.15 2.35 -11.21
C MET A 127 2.48 1.67 -12.52
N ARG A 128 3.23 2.33 -13.43
CA ARG A 128 3.68 1.72 -14.70
C ARG A 128 4.59 0.54 -14.44
N GLN A 129 5.56 0.69 -13.54
CA GLN A 129 6.49 -0.37 -13.19
C GLN A 129 5.76 -1.57 -12.58
N ALA A 130 4.86 -1.34 -11.62
CA ALA A 130 4.07 -2.39 -10.98
C ALA A 130 3.12 -3.07 -11.98
N ALA A 131 2.39 -2.31 -12.80
CA ALA A 131 1.51 -2.88 -13.84
C ALA A 131 2.29 -3.65 -14.91
N GLY A 132 3.53 -3.23 -15.22
CA GLY A 132 4.42 -3.91 -16.16
C GLY A 132 4.80 -5.34 -15.76
N THR A 133 4.59 -5.71 -14.49
CA THR A 133 4.77 -7.10 -13.98
C THR A 133 3.61 -8.02 -14.35
N GLY A 134 2.50 -7.47 -14.85
CA GLY A 134 1.24 -8.20 -15.08
C GLY A 134 0.30 -8.21 -13.87
N ALA A 135 0.69 -7.62 -12.74
CA ALA A 135 -0.19 -7.44 -11.59
C ALA A 135 -1.33 -6.45 -11.87
N HIS A 136 -2.49 -6.68 -11.26
CA HIS A 136 -3.60 -5.73 -11.23
C HIS A 136 -3.39 -4.75 -10.07
N LEU A 137 -3.66 -3.46 -10.26
CA LEU A 137 -3.44 -2.45 -9.21
C LEU A 137 -4.76 -1.96 -8.63
N LEU A 138 -4.90 -2.03 -7.31
CA LEU A 138 -5.99 -1.40 -6.56
C LEU A 138 -5.39 -0.39 -5.57
N TRP A 139 -5.03 0.78 -6.09
CA TRP A 139 -4.29 1.78 -5.33
C TRP A 139 -5.16 2.97 -5.00
N ARG A 140 -5.11 3.40 -3.73
CA ARG A 140 -5.75 4.64 -3.33
C ARG A 140 -5.01 5.81 -3.98
N ILE A 141 -5.73 6.75 -4.59
CA ILE A 141 -5.14 7.95 -5.18
C ILE A 141 -5.36 9.15 -4.24
N ASN A 142 -4.44 10.12 -4.25
CA ASN A 142 -4.60 11.37 -3.50
C ASN A 142 -5.77 12.21 -4.09
N THR A 143 -6.58 12.84 -3.24
CA THR A 143 -7.78 13.60 -3.62
C THR A 143 -7.51 14.78 -4.56
N GLY A 144 -6.29 15.32 -4.56
CA GLY A 144 -5.87 16.41 -5.44
C GLY A 144 -5.51 15.97 -6.87
N ARG A 145 -5.53 14.68 -7.19
CA ARG A 145 -5.20 14.21 -8.54
C ARG A 145 -6.40 14.38 -9.47
N VAL A 146 -6.16 15.00 -10.63
CA VAL A 146 -7.16 15.08 -11.71
C VAL A 146 -7.21 13.73 -12.44
N LEU A 147 -8.39 13.12 -12.47
CA LEU A 147 -8.68 11.84 -13.12
C LEU A 147 -9.94 12.01 -13.98
N PRO A 148 -9.84 12.45 -15.24
CA PRO A 148 -11.01 12.61 -16.10
C PRO A 148 -11.78 11.31 -16.27
N ALA A 149 -13.11 11.40 -16.30
CA ALA A 149 -13.94 10.33 -16.83
C ALA A 149 -13.86 10.37 -18.37
N VAL A 150 -13.16 9.40 -18.95
CA VAL A 150 -13.12 9.18 -20.40
C VAL A 150 -14.37 8.45 -20.86
N GLU A 151 -14.78 7.44 -20.09
CA GLU A 151 -15.96 6.62 -20.34
C GLU A 151 -16.52 6.13 -19.01
N VAL A 152 -17.84 6.22 -18.82
CA VAL A 152 -18.51 5.62 -17.65
C VAL A 152 -18.89 4.20 -18.02
N LEU A 153 -18.47 3.24 -17.19
CA LEU A 153 -18.71 1.82 -17.37
C LEU A 153 -19.93 1.39 -16.55
N ASP A 154 -20.48 0.22 -16.89
CA ASP A 154 -21.54 -0.41 -16.12
C ASP A 154 -21.14 -0.56 -14.64
N GLY A 155 -22.10 -0.28 -13.75
CA GLY A 155 -21.84 -0.30 -12.30
C GLY A 155 -21.21 0.97 -11.73
N GLY A 156 -21.04 2.03 -12.55
CA GLY A 156 -20.68 3.37 -12.08
C GLY A 156 -19.17 3.60 -11.87
N SER A 157 -18.34 2.63 -12.26
CA SER A 157 -16.91 2.87 -12.45
C SER A 157 -16.67 3.64 -13.76
N TRP A 158 -15.47 4.19 -13.96
CA TRP A 158 -15.14 4.90 -15.19
C TRP A 158 -13.71 4.64 -15.62
N LEU A 159 -13.49 4.63 -16.93
CA LEU A 159 -12.17 4.66 -17.51
C LEU A 159 -11.58 6.06 -17.33
N SER A 160 -10.32 6.13 -16.91
CA SER A 160 -9.63 7.38 -16.67
C SER A 160 -8.21 7.36 -17.23
N MET A 161 -7.61 8.54 -17.30
CA MET A 161 -6.22 8.72 -17.69
C MET A 161 -5.41 9.28 -16.54
N VAL A 162 -4.19 8.78 -16.43
CA VAL A 162 -3.24 9.14 -15.37
C VAL A 162 -2.01 9.77 -16.00
N SER A 163 -1.71 11.01 -15.66
CA SER A 163 -0.49 11.72 -16.11
C SER A 163 0.50 11.97 -14.96
N THR A 164 1.68 12.46 -15.33
CA THR A 164 2.70 12.92 -14.38
C THR A 164 2.25 14.20 -13.67
N PRO A 165 2.60 14.39 -12.38
CA PRO A 165 2.16 15.54 -11.58
C PRO A 165 2.61 16.92 -12.09
N THR A 166 3.58 17.00 -13.00
CA THR A 166 4.03 18.25 -13.62
C THR A 166 3.06 18.80 -14.68
N GLY A 167 1.97 18.07 -14.98
CA GLY A 167 0.94 18.53 -15.90
C GLY A 167 -0.50 18.40 -15.37
N PRO A 168 -0.88 18.97 -14.20
CA PRO A 168 -2.30 19.11 -13.87
C PRO A 168 -3.03 19.89 -14.98
N ASN A 169 -2.33 20.86 -15.57
CA ASN A 169 -2.78 21.65 -16.72
C ASN A 169 -2.83 20.85 -18.04
N GLN A 170 -2.12 19.73 -18.19
CA GLN A 170 -2.11 19.00 -19.46
C GLN A 170 -3.40 18.18 -19.64
N LEU A 171 -3.81 17.42 -18.63
CA LEU A 171 -5.08 16.69 -18.69
C LEU A 171 -6.26 17.65 -18.77
N VAL A 172 -6.26 18.72 -17.97
CA VAL A 172 -7.26 19.79 -18.06
C VAL A 172 -7.34 20.38 -19.47
N ARG A 173 -6.20 20.67 -20.13
CA ARG A 173 -6.17 21.17 -21.51
C ARG A 173 -6.65 20.14 -22.55
N TRP A 174 -6.41 18.85 -22.32
CA TRP A 174 -6.82 17.78 -23.24
C TRP A 174 -8.32 17.47 -23.15
N ILE A 175 -8.89 17.59 -21.95
CA ILE A 175 -10.35 17.43 -21.73
C ILE A 175 -11.10 18.68 -22.19
N ALA A 176 -10.52 19.87 -21.95
CA ALA A 176 -11.13 21.16 -22.28
C ALA A 176 -10.82 21.60 -23.71
N GLY A 177 -11.34 20.91 -24.73
CA GLY A 177 -11.69 21.62 -25.99
C GLY A 177 -12.42 22.94 -25.65
N PRO A 178 -12.44 23.96 -26.55
CA PRO A 178 -12.80 25.35 -26.20
C PRO A 178 -13.99 25.44 -25.23
N PRO A 179 -13.91 26.37 -24.27
CA PRO A 179 -14.19 26.15 -22.86
C PRO A 179 -15.56 25.48 -22.61
N ALA A 180 -15.54 24.20 -22.24
CA ALA A 180 -16.67 23.51 -21.65
C ALA A 180 -16.32 22.94 -20.27
N THR A 181 -17.24 23.13 -19.34
CA THR A 181 -17.10 22.97 -17.89
C THR A 181 -16.65 21.58 -17.46
N ILE A 182 -15.56 21.51 -16.68
CA ILE A 182 -15.03 20.27 -16.08
C ILE A 182 -15.96 19.79 -14.97
N ASN A 183 -16.74 18.74 -15.21
CA ASN A 183 -17.46 18.04 -14.15
C ASN A 183 -16.63 16.84 -13.68
N ASN A 184 -15.88 17.04 -12.59
CA ASN A 184 -15.32 15.93 -11.84
C ASN A 184 -16.47 15.34 -10.99
N PRO A 185 -16.92 14.09 -11.22
CA PRO A 185 -17.94 13.49 -10.37
C PRO A 185 -17.35 13.33 -8.96
N ARG A 186 -17.72 14.22 -8.04
CA ARG A 186 -17.44 14.01 -6.62
C ARG A 186 -18.29 12.82 -6.16
N PRO A 187 -17.73 11.85 -5.41
CA PRO A 187 -18.57 10.86 -4.75
C PRO A 187 -19.57 11.60 -3.85
N ALA A 188 -20.86 11.32 -4.04
CA ALA A 188 -21.92 11.96 -3.27
C ALA A 188 -21.66 11.74 -1.78
N ALA A 189 -21.53 12.83 -1.02
CA ALA A 189 -21.53 12.75 0.44
C ALA A 189 -22.85 12.13 0.87
N ARG A 190 -22.82 10.92 1.45
CA ARG A 190 -23.98 10.33 2.13
C ARG A 190 -24.37 11.30 3.25
N ARG A 191 -25.39 12.13 3.01
CA ARG A 191 -26.07 12.85 4.09
C ARG A 191 -26.80 11.81 4.91
N GLY A 192 -26.31 11.56 6.12
CA GLY A 192 -27.06 10.81 7.11
C GLY A 192 -28.33 11.58 7.46
N THR A 193 -29.47 11.08 7.03
CA THR A 193 -30.76 11.43 7.63
C THR A 193 -30.82 10.72 8.98
N ALA A 194 -30.74 11.50 10.06
CA ALA A 194 -31.05 11.02 11.39
C ALA A 194 -32.55 10.66 11.45
N PRO A 195 -32.95 9.45 11.89
CA PRO A 195 -34.35 9.18 12.16
C PRO A 195 -34.74 9.85 13.48
N THR A 196 -35.72 10.74 13.39
CA THR A 196 -36.50 11.29 14.50
C THR A 196 -37.12 10.17 15.33
N GLY A 197 -36.94 10.22 16.65
CA GLY A 197 -37.39 9.20 17.59
C GLY A 197 -38.90 9.17 17.86
N SER A 198 -39.36 8.00 18.26
CA SER A 198 -40.46 7.79 19.21
C SER A 198 -40.39 6.35 19.77
N PRO A 199 -41.00 6.10 20.95
CA PRO A 199 -40.31 5.39 22.03
C PRO A 199 -40.48 3.88 22.04
N ALA A 200 -39.54 3.21 22.72
CA ALA A 200 -39.46 1.77 22.90
C ALA A 200 -40.64 1.17 23.67
N PRO A 201 -41.01 -0.09 23.38
CA PRO A 201 -41.63 -0.96 24.35
C PRO A 201 -40.69 -2.10 24.81
N ALA A 202 -40.66 -2.24 26.13
CA ALA A 202 -40.39 -3.40 26.98
C ALA A 202 -39.52 -4.57 26.49
N ARG A 203 -38.48 -4.81 27.31
CA ARG A 203 -37.65 -6.03 27.37
C ARG A 203 -38.47 -7.33 27.35
N ARG A 204 -37.98 -8.33 26.63
CA ARG A 204 -38.25 -9.74 26.91
C ARG A 204 -36.94 -10.53 26.80
N ALA A 205 -36.60 -11.22 27.89
CA ALA A 205 -35.49 -12.15 27.99
C ALA A 205 -35.73 -13.37 27.07
N TYR A 206 -34.65 -13.94 26.54
CA TYR A 206 -34.65 -15.28 25.96
C TYR A 206 -33.83 -16.22 26.86
N PRO A 207 -34.20 -17.52 26.91
CA PRO A 207 -33.50 -18.56 27.66
C PRO A 207 -32.09 -18.85 27.15
#